data_AF-A0A811UJL9-F1
#
_entry.id   AF-A0A811UJL9-F1
#
_cell.length_a   1.000
_cell.length_b   1.000
_cell.length_c   1.000
_cell.angle_alpha   90.00
_cell.angle_beta   90.00
_cell.angle_gamma   90.00
#
_symmetry.space_group_name_H-M   'P 1'
#
loop_
_entity.id
_entity.type
_entity.pdbx_description
1 polymer ?
#
loop_
_entity_poly.entity_id
_entity_poly.type
_entity_poly.pdbx_seq_one_letter_code
_entity_poly.pdbx_strand_id
1 'polypeptide(L)'
;MFSPSKKINRSDDYEFPFTPYNIQQELMDAVYDTLTNKSIGIFESPTGTGKSLTLTCSVLRWIEDRELMVRRELMERISNMEQDLKRINDSVDVAKDWLSVSYAATEKKRELGELQRLQKLVRVYDERLKKSVNVKQKYLKRGKSIIINWS
;
A
#
# COMPACT_ATOMS: atom_id res chain seq x y z
N MET A 1 -5.91 13.93 -1.94
CA MET A 1 -4.74 13.27 -1.32
C MET A 1 -5.20 12.48 -0.09
N PHE A 2 -4.58 11.33 0.17
CA PHE A 2 -4.89 10.42 1.28
C PHE A 2 -4.59 11.05 2.65
N SER A 3 -5.38 10.70 3.67
CA SER A 3 -5.41 11.41 4.96
C SER A 3 -4.08 11.27 5.72
N PRO A 4 -3.43 12.38 6.12
CA PRO A 4 -2.15 12.35 6.84
C PRO A 4 -2.20 11.66 8.21
N SER A 5 -3.38 11.52 8.81
CA SER A 5 -3.53 11.18 10.23
C SER A 5 -3.67 9.69 10.53
N LYS A 6 -3.72 8.83 9.52
CA LYS A 6 -3.97 7.41 9.72
C LYS A 6 -2.64 6.66 9.89
N LYS A 7 -2.47 5.99 11.03
CA LYS A 7 -1.23 5.30 11.38
C LYS A 7 -0.99 4.11 10.45
N ILE A 8 0.22 4.02 9.90
CA ILE A 8 0.71 2.81 9.25
C ILE A 8 0.98 1.79 10.35
N ASN A 9 0.45 0.57 10.22
CA ASN A 9 0.76 -0.49 11.17
C ASN A 9 2.11 -1.08 10.76
N ARG A 10 3.13 -0.85 11.59
CA ARG A 10 4.48 -1.32 11.32
C ARG A 10 4.57 -2.82 11.55
N SER A 11 5.09 -3.52 10.55
CA SER A 11 5.52 -4.90 10.68
C SER A 11 6.97 -4.95 11.16
N ASP A 12 7.27 -5.83 12.12
CA ASP A 12 8.65 -6.05 12.57
C ASP A 12 9.46 -6.90 11.57
N ASP A 13 8.77 -7.57 10.64
CA ASP A 13 9.41 -8.31 9.55
C ASP A 13 9.73 -7.38 8.36
N TYR A 14 11.02 -7.17 8.12
CA TYR A 14 11.58 -6.40 7.01
C TYR A 14 11.98 -7.29 5.82
N GLU A 15 11.65 -8.57 5.84
CA GLU A 15 12.04 -9.58 4.85
C GLU A 15 13.56 -9.60 4.62
N PHE A 16 14.31 -9.42 5.72
CA PHE A 16 15.76 -9.44 5.69
C PHE A 16 16.24 -10.85 5.35
N PRO A 17 17.21 -11.03 4.42
CA PRO A 17 17.55 -12.34 3.87
C PRO A 17 18.20 -13.32 4.85
N PHE A 18 18.61 -12.83 6.03
CA PHE A 18 19.17 -13.61 7.13
C PHE A 18 18.70 -12.97 8.45
N THR A 19 19.03 -13.58 9.60
CA THR A 19 18.74 -12.95 10.89
C THR A 19 19.52 -11.64 11.03
N PRO A 20 18.85 -10.47 11.12
CA PRO A 20 19.55 -9.20 11.23
C PRO A 20 20.27 -9.09 12.57
N TYR A 21 21.41 -8.41 12.57
CA TYR A 21 22.05 -7.98 13.81
C TYR A 21 21.19 -6.89 14.48
N ASN A 22 21.28 -6.76 15.81
CA ASN A 22 20.52 -5.76 16.56
C ASN A 22 20.68 -4.34 15.98
N ILE A 23 21.91 -3.95 15.60
CA ILE A 23 22.16 -2.63 15.00
C ILE A 23 21.52 -2.45 13.62
N GLN A 24 21.35 -3.53 12.85
CA GLN A 24 20.63 -3.47 11.57
C GLN A 24 19.14 -3.30 11.82
N GLN A 25 18.58 -3.99 12.82
CA GLN A 25 17.19 -3.84 13.22
C GLN A 25 16.91 -2.40 13.66
N GLU A 26 17.70 -1.85 14.58
CA GLU A 26 17.59 -0.47 15.05
C GLU A 26 17.66 0.55 13.89
N LEU A 27 18.55 0.31 12.92
CA LEU A 27 18.65 1.16 11.74
C LEU A 27 17.39 1.05 10.85
N MET A 28 16.86 -0.16 10.61
CA MET A 28 15.63 -0.34 9.81
C MET A 28 14.44 0.36 10.46
N ASP A 29 14.33 0.22 11.77
CA ASP A 29 13.28 0.83 12.59
C ASP A 29 13.33 2.36 12.50
N ALA A 30 14.51 2.94 12.71
CA ALA A 30 14.70 4.39 12.68
C ALA A 30 14.45 5.00 11.28
N VAL A 31 14.84 4.27 10.22
CA VAL A 31 14.55 4.65 8.83
C VAL A 31 13.06 4.60 8.56
N TYR A 32 12.38 3.51 8.97
CA TYR A 32 10.94 3.35 8.80
C TYR A 32 10.15 4.47 9.49
N ASP A 33 10.52 4.80 10.73
CA ASP A 33 9.86 5.86 11.50
C ASP A 33 10.07 7.23 10.87
N THR A 34 11.28 7.51 10.37
CA THR A 34 11.60 8.75 9.66
C THR A 34 10.78 8.91 8.38
N LEU A 35 10.63 7.84 7.59
CA LEU A 35 9.78 7.84 6.40
C LEU A 35 8.30 8.04 6.75
N THR A 36 7.83 7.37 7.81
CA THR A 36 6.46 7.48 8.30
C THR A 36 6.13 8.90 8.76
N ASN A 37 7.07 9.55 9.45
CA ASN A 37 6.94 10.92 9.92
C ASN A 37 7.21 11.97 8.83
N LYS A 38 7.62 11.56 7.63
CA LYS A 38 8.02 12.44 6.52
C LYS A 38 9.12 13.43 6.93
N SER A 39 10.03 13.01 7.81
CA SER A 39 11.12 13.80 8.35
C SER A 39 12.45 13.47 7.66
N ILE A 40 13.48 14.26 7.95
CA ILE A 40 14.86 13.98 7.54
C ILE A 40 15.57 13.29 8.70
N GLY A 41 16.23 12.17 8.42
CA GLY A 41 17.03 11.41 9.39
C GLY A 41 18.47 11.29 8.91
N ILE A 42 19.42 11.44 9.83
CA ILE A 42 20.86 11.23 9.58
C ILE A 42 21.26 9.96 10.35
N PHE A 43 21.72 8.96 9.62
CA PHE A 43 22.02 7.64 10.18
C PHE A 43 23.46 7.21 9.88
N GLU A 44 24.23 7.08 10.95
CA GLU A 44 25.57 6.49 10.94
C GLU A 44 25.50 5.00 11.26
N SER A 45 26.29 4.19 10.56
CA SER A 45 26.41 2.76 10.81
C SER A 45 27.86 2.35 10.56
N PRO A 46 28.44 1.44 11.36
CA PRO A 46 29.78 0.91 11.12
C PRO A 46 29.92 0.34 9.70
N THR A 47 31.09 0.50 9.09
CA THR A 47 31.35 -0.03 7.76
C THR A 47 31.31 -1.56 7.76
N GLY A 48 30.74 -2.18 6.73
CA GLY A 48 30.68 -3.64 6.58
C GLY A 48 29.46 -4.32 7.22
N THR A 49 28.55 -3.58 7.86
CA THR A 49 27.31 -4.13 8.44
C THR A 49 26.14 -4.19 7.46
N GLY A 50 26.38 -4.07 6.15
CA GLY A 50 25.31 -4.19 5.15
C GLY A 50 24.33 -3.01 5.10
N LYS A 51 24.76 -1.78 5.42
CA LYS A 51 23.94 -0.55 5.42
C LYS A 51 23.03 -0.41 4.18
N SER A 52 23.54 -0.70 2.98
CA SER A 52 22.76 -0.63 1.75
C SER A 52 21.58 -1.61 1.73
N LEU A 53 21.80 -2.84 2.22
CA LEU A 53 20.76 -3.86 2.31
C LEU A 53 19.73 -3.46 3.37
N THR A 54 20.18 -3.03 4.55
CA THR A 54 19.35 -2.55 5.65
C THR A 54 18.46 -1.38 5.23
N LEU A 55 19.01 -0.39 4.53
CA LEU A 55 18.25 0.73 3.96
C LEU A 55 17.23 0.26 2.92
N THR A 56 17.62 -0.67 2.05
CA THR A 56 16.72 -1.15 0.99
C THR A 56 15.54 -1.92 1.59
N CYS A 57 15.78 -2.84 2.52
CA CYS A 57 14.73 -3.63 3.18
C CYS A 57 13.75 -2.73 3.96
N SER A 58 14.25 -1.78 4.75
CA SER A 58 13.40 -0.84 5.50
C SER A 58 12.54 0.04 4.59
N VAL A 59 13.12 0.59 3.52
CA VAL A 59 12.38 1.43 2.54
C VAL A 59 11.34 0.60 1.79
N LEU A 60 11.70 -0.58 1.28
CA LEU A 60 10.77 -1.44 0.55
C LEU A 60 9.60 -1.84 1.44
N ARG A 61 9.87 -2.23 2.69
CA ARG A 61 8.81 -2.59 3.64
C ARG A 61 7.88 -1.42 3.91
N TRP A 62 8.42 -0.23 4.13
CA TRP A 62 7.62 0.98 4.31
C TRP A 62 6.74 1.29 3.09
N ILE A 63 7.27 1.12 1.87
CA ILE A 63 6.50 1.32 0.64
C ILE A 63 5.32 0.35 0.59
N GLU A 64 5.55 -0.94 0.83
CA GLU A 64 4.49 -1.96 0.83
C GLU A 64 3.38 -1.64 1.83
N ASP A 65 3.75 -1.37 3.09
CA ASP A 65 2.79 -1.04 4.14
C ASP A 65 1.99 0.22 3.80
N ARG A 66 2.66 1.24 3.26
CA ARG A 66 2.03 2.49 2.82
C ARG A 66 1.07 2.25 1.68
N GLU A 67 1.44 1.45 0.69
CA GLU A 67 0.56 1.14 -0.42
C GLU A 67 -0.68 0.35 0.03
N LEU A 68 -0.53 -0.61 0.94
CA LEU A 68 -1.64 -1.37 1.53
C LEU A 68 -2.60 -0.45 2.30
N MET A 69 -2.06 0.48 3.08
CA MET A 69 -2.83 1.49 3.79
C MET A 69 -3.62 2.38 2.81
N VAL A 70 -2.98 2.87 1.75
CA VAL A 70 -3.61 3.71 0.72
C VAL A 70 -4.73 2.94 -0.01
N ARG A 71 -4.50 1.67 -0.35
CA ARG A 71 -5.53 0.80 -0.94
C ARG A 71 -6.74 0.63 0.00
N ARG A 72 -6.50 0.41 1.30
CA ARG A 72 -7.56 0.29 2.31
C ARG A 72 -8.37 1.57 2.42
N GLU A 73 -7.70 2.72 2.44
CA GLU A 73 -8.36 4.02 2.51
C GLU A 73 -9.21 4.29 1.25
N LEU A 74 -8.73 3.93 0.07
CA LEU A 74 -9.52 4.03 -1.16
C LEU A 74 -10.81 3.20 -1.06
N MET A 75 -10.73 1.96 -0.57
CA MET A 75 -11.90 1.10 -0.41
C MET A 75 -12.89 1.63 0.63
N GLU A 76 -12.40 2.15 1.75
CA GLU A 76 -13.23 2.76 2.79
C GLU A 76 -13.95 4.01 2.27
N ARG A 77 -13.26 4.88 1.53
CA ARG A 77 -13.85 6.06 0.90
C ARG A 77 -14.96 5.70 -0.08
N ILE A 78 -14.73 4.68 -0.92
CA ILE A 78 -15.74 4.15 -1.84
C ILE A 78 -16.98 3.66 -1.07
N SER A 79 -16.78 2.85 -0.03
CA SER A 79 -17.88 2.31 0.77
C SER A 79 -18.69 3.41 1.48
N ASN A 80 -18.01 4.41 2.05
CA ASN A 80 -18.67 5.54 2.69
C ASN A 80 -19.50 6.35 1.67
N MET A 81 -18.95 6.62 0.48
CA MET A 81 -19.67 7.33 -0.58
C MET A 81 -20.86 6.54 -1.12
N GLU A 82 -20.77 5.21 -1.21
CA GLU A 82 -21.90 4.35 -1.58
C GLU A 82 -23.03 4.43 -0.54
N GLN A 83 -22.69 4.42 0.76
CA GLN A 83 -23.67 4.58 1.83
C GLN A 83 -24.32 5.97 1.82
N ASP A 84 -23.54 7.03 1.61
CA ASP A 84 -24.06 8.39 1.53
C ASP A 84 -24.97 8.59 0.32
N LEU A 85 -24.61 8.02 -0.83
CA LEU A 85 -25.49 8.03 -2.01
C LEU A 85 -26.81 7.32 -1.76
N LYS A 86 -26.78 6.16 -1.08
CA LYS A 86 -27.99 5.44 -0.71
C LYS A 86 -28.90 6.31 0.18
N ARG A 87 -28.34 6.93 1.21
CA ARG A 87 -29.08 7.84 2.11
C ARG A 87 -29.69 9.02 1.36
N ILE A 88 -28.93 9.64 0.46
CA ILE A 88 -29.42 10.76 -0.35
C ILE A 88 -30.57 10.28 -1.25
N ASN A 89 -30.42 9.15 -1.93
CA ASN A 89 -31.43 8.60 -2.82
C ASN A 89 -32.74 8.25 -2.06
N ASP A 90 -32.63 7.67 -0.87
CA ASP A 90 -33.79 7.36 -0.01
C ASP A 90 -34.52 8.65 0.45
N SER A 91 -33.83 9.79 0.48
CA SER A 91 -34.42 11.10 0.85
C SER A 91 -35.07 11.85 -0.32
N VAL A 92 -34.78 11.49 -1.58
CA VAL A 92 -35.31 12.17 -2.78
C VAL A 92 -36.83 12.12 -2.83
N ASP A 93 -37.42 10.97 -2.49
CA ASP A 93 -38.87 10.74 -2.56
C ASP A 93 -39.64 11.52 -1.47
N VAL A 94 -38.96 11.96 -0.41
CA VAL A 94 -39.55 12.68 0.74
C VAL A 94 -39.22 14.18 0.70
N ALA A 95 -38.19 14.58 -0.06
CA ALA A 95 -37.68 15.94 -0.06
C ALA A 95 -38.62 16.91 -0.79
N LYS A 96 -38.93 18.04 -0.12
CA LYS A 96 -39.67 19.16 -0.71
C LYS A 96 -38.94 19.79 -1.90
N ASP A 97 -37.61 19.78 -1.87
CA ASP A 97 -36.74 20.23 -2.98
C ASP A 97 -35.98 19.04 -3.57
N TRP A 98 -36.70 18.20 -4.30
CA TRP A 98 -36.15 17.00 -4.93
C TRP A 98 -35.08 17.32 -6.00
N LEU A 99 -35.13 18.51 -6.62
CA LEU A 99 -34.23 18.89 -7.70
C LEU A 99 -32.79 19.12 -7.18
N SER A 100 -32.63 19.82 -6.07
CA SER A 100 -31.30 20.04 -5.46
C SER A 100 -30.72 18.74 -4.88
N VAL A 101 -31.55 17.91 -4.26
CA VAL A 101 -31.14 16.59 -3.76
C VAL A 101 -30.72 15.66 -4.90
N SER A 102 -31.45 15.68 -6.02
CA SER A 102 -31.11 14.92 -7.22
C SER A 102 -29.79 15.39 -7.86
N TYR A 103 -29.55 16.70 -7.90
CA TYR A 103 -28.28 17.25 -8.38
C TYR A 103 -27.10 16.84 -7.49
N ALA A 104 -27.26 16.93 -6.17
CA ALA A 104 -26.26 16.49 -5.21
C ALA A 104 -25.96 14.97 -5.32
N ALA A 105 -26.99 14.15 -5.51
CA ALA A 105 -26.84 12.72 -5.76
C ALA A 105 -26.06 12.44 -7.06
N THR A 106 -26.35 13.20 -8.11
CA THR A 106 -25.68 13.05 -9.41
C THR A 106 -24.19 13.37 -9.31
N GLU A 107 -23.83 14.43 -8.60
CA GLU A 107 -22.44 14.81 -8.41
C GLU A 107 -21.67 13.78 -7.57
N LYS A 108 -22.26 13.31 -6.46
CA LYS A 108 -21.66 12.24 -5.64
C LYS A 108 -21.48 10.94 -6.42
N LYS A 109 -22.42 10.61 -7.32
CA LYS A 109 -22.33 9.45 -8.21
C LYS A 109 -21.18 9.59 -9.22
N ARG A 110 -20.93 10.80 -9.70
CA ARG A 110 -19.78 11.12 -10.57
C ARG A 110 -18.47 10.89 -9.84
N GLU A 111 -18.32 11.45 -8.64
CA GLU A 111 -17.13 11.26 -7.79
C GLU A 111 -16.91 9.77 -7.48
N LEU A 112 -17.97 9.03 -7.15
CA LEU A 112 -17.87 7.59 -6.89
C LEU A 112 -17.39 6.82 -8.12
N GLY A 113 -17.90 7.17 -9.32
CA GLY A 113 -17.46 6.58 -10.57
C GLY A 113 -15.97 6.78 -10.85
N GLU A 114 -15.42 7.95 -10.51
CA GLU A 114 -13.98 8.21 -10.61
C GLU A 114 -13.16 7.34 -9.66
N LEU A 115 -13.59 7.22 -8.40
CA LEU A 115 -12.90 6.35 -7.43
C LEU A 115 -12.98 4.87 -7.81
N GLN A 116 -14.12 4.39 -8.30
CA GLN A 116 -14.27 3.02 -8.79
C GLN A 116 -13.40 2.75 -10.03
N ARG A 117 -13.24 3.75 -10.92
CA ARG A 117 -12.28 3.65 -12.03
C ARG A 117 -10.85 3.52 -11.55
N LEU A 118 -10.43 4.33 -10.57
CA LEU A 118 -9.11 4.23 -9.96
C LEU A 118 -8.90 2.86 -9.29
N GLN A 119 -9.88 2.37 -8.55
CA GLN A 119 -9.84 1.03 -7.94
C GLN A 119 -9.67 -0.07 -8.99
N LYS A 120 -10.38 0.03 -10.12
CA LYS A 120 -10.24 -0.92 -11.23
C LYS A 120 -8.84 -0.89 -11.84
N LEU A 121 -8.25 0.30 -12.00
CA LEU A 121 -6.87 0.43 -12.49
C LEU A 121 -5.88 -0.25 -11.53
N VAL A 122 -5.96 0.04 -10.22
CA VAL A 122 -5.12 -0.59 -9.19
C VAL A 122 -5.23 -2.11 -9.25
N ARG A 123 -6.46 -2.65 -9.37
CA ARG A 123 -6.69 -4.10 -9.50
C ARG A 123 -5.98 -4.71 -10.71
N VAL A 124 -6.03 -4.04 -11.86
CA VAL A 124 -5.35 -4.50 -13.09
C VAL A 124 -3.83 -4.50 -12.90
N TYR A 125 -3.28 -3.48 -12.24
CA TYR A 125 -1.85 -3.45 -11.91
C TYR A 125 -1.46 -4.62 -10.98
N ASP A 126 -2.26 -4.89 -9.94
CA ASP A 126 -2.01 -5.99 -9.00
C ASP A 126 -2.05 -7.36 -9.71
N GLU A 127 -2.99 -7.56 -10.64
CA GLU A 127 -3.06 -8.79 -11.44
C GLU A 127 -1.82 -8.97 -12.34
N ARG A 128 -1.32 -7.88 -12.94
CA ARG A 128 -0.08 -7.91 -13.74
C ARG A 128 1.13 -8.25 -12.88
N LEU A 129 1.23 -7.66 -11.69
CA LEU A 129 2.29 -7.97 -10.73
C LEU A 129 2.26 -9.44 -10.32
N LYS A 130 1.09 -9.97 -9.95
CA LYS A 130 0.91 -11.40 -9.61
C LYS A 130 1.35 -12.33 -10.73
N LYS A 131 1.00 -12.01 -11.98
CA LYS A 131 1.44 -12.79 -13.15
C LYS A 131 2.97 -12.77 -13.28
N SER A 132 3.60 -11.60 -13.17
CA SER A 132 5.06 -11.46 -13.25
C SER A 132 5.79 -12.24 -12.14
N VAL A 133 5.28 -12.19 -10.91
CA VAL A 133 5.82 -12.96 -9.78
C VAL A 133 5.70 -14.47 -10.02
N ASN A 134 4.52 -14.94 -10.44
CA ASN A 134 4.30 -16.37 -10.70
C ASN A 134 5.20 -16.90 -11.83
N VAL A 135 5.42 -16.10 -12.87
CA VAL A 135 6.36 -16.41 -13.95
C VAL A 135 7.79 -16.56 -13.41
N LYS A 136 8.29 -15.60 -12.63
CA LYS A 136 9.61 -15.69 -11.98
C LYS A 136 9.74 -16.93 -11.09
N GLN A 137 8.70 -17.25 -10.32
CA GLN A 137 8.71 -18.40 -9.42
C GLN A 137 8.71 -19.74 -10.18
N LYS A 138 8.05 -19.80 -11.35
CA LYS A 138 8.13 -20.95 -12.26
C LYS A 138 9.55 -21.14 -12.82
N TYR A 139 10.26 -20.06 -13.16
CA TYR A 139 11.66 -20.13 -13.59
C TYR A 139 12.59 -20.57 -12.45
N LEU A 140 12.44 -20.03 -11.24
CA LEU A 140 13.22 -20.45 -10.08
C LEU A 140 13.05 -21.94 -9.75
N LYS A 141 11.82 -22.45 -9.84
CA LYS A 141 11.54 -23.89 -9.63
C LYS A 141 12.19 -24.78 -10.69
N ARG A 142 12.32 -24.31 -11.94
CA ARG A 142 13.00 -25.03 -13.02
C ARG A 142 14.53 -24.96 -12.90
N GLY A 143 15.07 -23.84 -12.43
CA GLY A 143 16.51 -23.64 -12.21
C GLY A 143 17.09 -24.43 -11.03
N LYS A 144 16.29 -24.73 -10.00
CA LYS A 144 16.70 -25.61 -8.87
C LYS A 144 16.94 -27.08 -9.26
N SER A 145 16.73 -27.47 -10.52
CA SER A 145 17.04 -28.82 -11.02
C SER A 145 18.49 -28.99 -11.48
N ILE A 146 19.31 -27.95 -11.46
CA ILE A 146 20.75 -28.04 -11.76
C ILE A 146 21.51 -27.95 -10.44
N ILE A 147 21.67 -29.10 -9.78
CA ILE A 147 22.65 -29.25 -8.69
C ILE A 147 24.02 -29.24 -9.37
N ILE A 148 24.74 -28.13 -9.26
CA ILE A 148 26.15 -28.08 -9.61
C ILE A 148 26.90 -28.56 -8.37
N ASN A 149 27.30 -29.84 -8.36
CA ASN A 149 28.25 -30.35 -7.37
C ASN A 149 29.58 -29.65 -7.61
N TRP A 150 30.04 -28.87 -6.63
CA TRP A 150 31.42 -28.43 -6.57
C TRP A 150 32.21 -29.48 -5.79
N SER A 151 33.14 -30.12 -6.49
CA SER A 151 34.17 -31.02 -5.95
C SER A 151 35.17 -30.25 -5.10
#